data_AF-A0A8J8T7S0-F1
#
_entry.id   AF-A0A8J8T7S0-F1
#
_cell.length_a   1.000
_cell.length_b   1.000
_cell.length_c   1.000
_cell.angle_alpha   90.00
_cell.angle_beta   90.00
_cell.angle_gamma   90.00
#
_symmetry.space_group_name_H-M   'P 1'
#
loop_
_entity.id
_entity.type
_entity.pdbx_description
1 polymer ?
#
loop_
_entity_poly.entity_id
_entity_poly.type
_entity_poly.pdbx_seq_one_letter_code
_entity_poly.pdbx_strand_id
1 'polypeptide(L)'
;MVTIQATSEVLAKKGQGKGQKFWFDGFEFVPPHTTPTGQAHQFLFVWQNCEGLAEKQENGGQVYVFDILSNPEKPKFTVQCSKAQEISVKPSPTGYAALIWSQNFVDSSGKSYYGEHACQYVQLQGGKKREFVPVFDGMIQDVQWIENGERFIMISGLQPATATLYDKNSNPLFEFGKRYRNTIRSCPFSQSLLIGGFGNLAGEVDMWSISTTKEQGKTKAYCTVGIEWAPDGKHLLSSVLYERVKVDNEVRVLNAFGKQECTLSFKESELYWAQWQPYAKGSLEVPDLRKLSRIEESKKEEDKPKPKKWFNPAGGSNTFAQIMRQEMSKVGEKGPKKVDQTQYKEISKIQAQQHAEALQNQGAGAAEEAPVMREAWRKNDQQAQALGLFNPEPIVPTAITIEEKKLSKHAKRRANKKKKVIVESGGHTHEDDEYQEEDGGAGASEQV
;
A
#
# COMPACT_ATOMS: atom_id res chain seq x y z
N MET A 1 -14.41 8.07 -27.80
CA MET A 1 -13.04 8.20 -27.27
C MET A 1 -12.90 9.57 -26.62
N VAL A 2 -12.65 9.62 -25.31
CA VAL A 2 -12.36 10.85 -24.56
C VAL A 2 -10.84 10.96 -24.42
N THR A 3 -10.26 12.11 -24.80
CA THR A 3 -8.83 12.36 -24.65
C THR A 3 -8.61 13.46 -23.63
N ILE A 4 -7.97 13.13 -22.50
CA ILE A 4 -7.59 14.11 -21.48
C ILE A 4 -6.10 14.40 -21.65
N GLN A 5 -5.79 15.63 -22.05
CA GLN A 5 -4.41 16.10 -22.21
C GLN A 5 -4.00 16.96 -21.03
N ALA A 6 -2.77 16.75 -20.55
CA ALA A 6 -2.16 17.63 -19.57
C ALA A 6 -1.77 18.95 -20.28
N THR A 7 -2.68 19.93 -20.25
CA THR A 7 -2.45 21.28 -20.77
C THR A 7 -2.30 22.27 -19.62
N SER A 8 -1.73 23.45 -19.87
CA SER A 8 -1.63 24.52 -18.87
C SER A 8 -3.00 24.95 -18.33
N GLU A 9 -4.03 24.90 -19.17
CA GLU A 9 -5.42 25.19 -18.81
C GLU A 9 -5.99 24.12 -17.88
N VAL A 10 -5.80 22.84 -18.21
CA VAL A 10 -6.27 21.70 -17.40
C VAL A 10 -5.58 21.65 -16.04
N LEU A 11 -4.30 22.01 -15.98
CA LEU A 11 -3.49 22.01 -14.76
C LEU A 11 -3.58 23.33 -13.98
N ALA A 12 -4.37 24.31 -14.45
CA ALA A 12 -4.50 25.64 -13.87
C ALA A 12 -3.16 26.39 -13.66
N LYS A 13 -2.12 26.08 -14.44
CA LYS A 13 -0.78 26.71 -14.35
C LYS A 13 -0.76 28.00 -15.17
N LYS A 14 -1.28 29.09 -14.59
CA LYS A 14 -1.24 30.43 -15.21
C LYS A 14 0.20 30.92 -15.32
N GLY A 15 0.60 31.40 -16.51
CA GLY A 15 1.89 32.06 -16.73
C GLY A 15 3.05 31.16 -17.21
N GLN A 16 2.85 29.83 -17.33
CA GLN A 16 3.84 28.94 -17.91
C GLN A 16 3.71 28.91 -19.45
N GLY A 17 4.80 29.26 -20.15
CA GLY A 17 4.80 29.60 -21.58
C GLY A 17 4.35 28.49 -22.52
N LYS A 18 3.91 28.89 -23.73
CA LYS A 18 3.62 28.00 -24.87
C LYS A 18 4.86 27.16 -25.19
N GLY A 19 4.89 25.90 -24.75
CA GLY A 19 5.99 24.97 -25.01
C GLY A 19 6.32 24.00 -23.88
N GLN A 20 5.84 24.23 -22.65
CA GLN A 20 6.06 23.30 -21.54
C GLN A 20 5.17 22.06 -21.70
N LYS A 21 5.80 20.88 -21.83
CA LYS A 21 5.08 19.59 -21.90
C LYS A 21 4.70 19.19 -20.49
N PHE A 22 3.41 18.99 -20.25
CA PHE A 22 2.93 18.38 -19.03
C PHE A 22 2.57 16.92 -19.27
N TRP A 23 2.65 16.10 -18.22
CA TRP A 23 2.25 14.69 -18.26
C TRP A 23 1.62 14.29 -16.93
N PHE A 24 0.95 13.14 -16.90
CA PHE A 24 0.47 12.53 -15.67
C PHE A 24 1.36 11.34 -15.31
N ASP A 25 1.65 11.15 -14.03
CA ASP A 25 2.47 10.03 -13.55
C ASP A 25 1.65 8.75 -13.36
N GLY A 26 0.35 8.91 -13.13
CA GLY A 26 -0.59 7.80 -13.07
C GLY A 26 -2.04 8.24 -13.23
N PHE A 27 -2.90 7.23 -13.36
CA PHE A 27 -4.34 7.39 -13.45
C PHE A 27 -5.02 6.19 -12.82
N GLU A 28 -6.26 6.39 -12.35
CA GLU A 28 -7.09 5.34 -11.77
C GLU A 28 -8.56 5.63 -12.06
N PHE A 29 -9.29 4.61 -12.53
CA PHE A 29 -10.73 4.72 -12.76
C PHE A 29 -11.50 4.40 -11.50
N VAL A 30 -12.51 5.21 -11.21
CA VAL A 30 -13.48 4.88 -10.18
C VAL A 30 -14.56 3.99 -10.79
N PRO A 31 -14.98 2.91 -10.10
CA PRO A 31 -16.13 2.14 -10.52
C PRO A 31 -17.33 3.05 -10.85
N PRO A 32 -18.04 2.82 -11.96
CA PRO A 32 -19.17 3.64 -12.35
C PRO A 32 -20.26 3.53 -11.29
N HIS A 33 -20.93 4.64 -11.00
CA HIS A 33 -22.04 4.65 -10.07
C HIS A 33 -23.15 5.58 -10.55
N THR A 34 -24.35 5.25 -10.11
CA THR A 34 -25.56 6.01 -10.42
C THR A 34 -26.02 6.68 -9.14
N THR A 35 -26.24 7.99 -9.22
CA THR A 35 -26.80 8.76 -8.10
C THR A 35 -28.25 8.35 -7.84
N PRO A 36 -28.80 8.60 -6.63
CA PRO A 36 -30.23 8.37 -6.37
C PRO A 36 -31.16 9.13 -7.33
N THR A 37 -30.67 10.22 -7.94
CA THR A 37 -31.33 11.02 -8.97
C THR A 37 -31.24 10.42 -10.37
N GLY A 38 -30.65 9.23 -10.54
CA GLY A 38 -30.52 8.53 -11.82
C GLY A 38 -29.36 9.00 -12.71
N GLN A 39 -28.59 10.00 -12.29
CA GLN A 39 -27.45 10.49 -13.07
C GLN A 39 -26.24 9.58 -12.86
N ALA A 40 -25.73 9.01 -13.94
CA ALA A 40 -24.51 8.21 -13.94
C ALA A 40 -23.27 9.12 -13.91
N HIS A 41 -22.32 8.80 -13.05
CA HIS A 41 -21.01 9.44 -13.00
C HIS A 41 -19.91 8.40 -13.16
N GLN A 42 -18.89 8.75 -13.94
CA GLN A 42 -17.66 7.99 -14.06
C GLN A 42 -16.50 8.91 -13.77
N PHE A 43 -15.89 8.73 -12.59
CA PHE A 43 -14.76 9.54 -12.19
C PHE A 43 -13.44 8.94 -12.66
N LEU A 44 -12.54 9.79 -13.11
CA LEU A 44 -11.15 9.45 -13.39
C LEU A 44 -10.24 10.32 -12.54
N PHE A 45 -9.36 9.66 -11.81
CA PHE A 45 -8.28 10.30 -11.09
C PHE A 45 -7.05 10.27 -11.96
N VAL A 46 -6.38 11.40 -12.12
CA VAL A 46 -5.04 11.49 -12.72
C VAL A 46 -4.19 12.36 -11.82
N TRP A 47 -2.89 12.10 -11.73
CA TRP A 47 -2.04 12.84 -10.81
C TRP A 47 -0.67 13.18 -11.37
N GLN A 48 -0.07 14.20 -10.77
CA GLN A 48 1.31 14.63 -10.97
C GLN A 48 2.01 14.53 -9.62
N ASN A 49 3.11 13.78 -9.58
CA ASN A 49 4.04 13.75 -8.47
C ASN A 49 4.89 15.03 -8.49
N CYS A 50 5.44 15.39 -7.33
CA CYS A 50 6.40 16.48 -7.22
C CYS A 50 7.75 16.03 -7.79
N GLU A 51 8.23 16.66 -8.86
CA GLU A 51 9.55 16.40 -9.45
C GLU A 51 10.67 17.04 -8.63
N GLY A 52 11.03 16.42 -7.50
CA GLY A 52 12.27 16.72 -6.77
C GLY A 52 12.38 18.12 -6.16
N LEU A 53 13.49 18.32 -5.42
CA LEU A 53 13.85 19.48 -4.60
C LEU A 53 14.20 20.73 -5.44
N ALA A 54 13.49 21.02 -6.52
CA ALA A 54 13.68 22.29 -7.21
C ALA A 54 12.94 23.37 -6.41
N GLU A 55 13.68 24.17 -5.65
CA GLU A 55 13.22 25.31 -4.83
C GLU A 55 12.30 26.30 -5.56
N LYS A 56 12.16 26.18 -6.89
CA LYS A 56 11.41 27.08 -7.76
C LYS A 56 10.14 26.49 -8.36
N GLN A 57 9.76 25.24 -8.05
CA GLN A 57 8.45 24.71 -8.48
C GLN A 57 7.42 24.85 -7.35
N GLU A 58 6.59 25.88 -7.46
CA GLU A 58 5.47 26.21 -6.54
C GLU A 58 4.38 25.13 -6.48
N ASN A 59 4.45 24.07 -7.29
CA ASN A 59 3.40 23.06 -7.36
C ASN A 59 3.89 21.74 -6.77
N GLY A 60 3.54 21.51 -5.50
CA GLY A 60 3.57 20.18 -4.91
C GLY A 60 2.72 19.17 -5.70
N GLY A 61 2.79 17.89 -5.32
CA GLY A 61 2.01 16.85 -5.99
C GLY A 61 0.52 17.20 -6.03
N GLN A 62 -0.15 16.90 -7.15
CA GLN A 62 -1.56 17.22 -7.36
C GLN A 62 -2.31 16.04 -7.95
N VAL A 63 -3.55 15.86 -7.49
CA VAL A 63 -4.50 14.90 -8.03
C VAL A 63 -5.66 15.66 -8.65
N TYR A 64 -5.95 15.38 -9.91
CA TYR A 64 -7.03 15.96 -10.69
C TYR A 64 -8.15 14.91 -10.82
N VAL A 65 -9.38 15.32 -10.51
CA VAL A 65 -10.55 14.43 -10.59
C VAL A 65 -11.46 14.91 -11.71
N PHE A 66 -11.63 14.09 -12.73
CA PHE A 66 -12.50 14.34 -13.88
C PHE A 66 -13.79 13.56 -13.75
N ASP A 67 -14.89 14.15 -14.20
CA ASP A 67 -16.19 13.50 -14.34
C ASP A 67 -16.44 13.29 -15.83
N ILE A 68 -16.04 12.13 -16.34
CA ILE A 68 -15.90 11.89 -17.78
C ILE A 68 -17.25 12.00 -18.50
N LEU A 69 -18.34 11.61 -17.82
CA LEU A 69 -19.68 11.65 -18.38
C LEU A 69 -20.30 13.05 -18.35
N SER A 70 -19.88 13.91 -17.43
CA SER A 70 -20.44 15.26 -17.28
C SER A 70 -19.65 16.32 -18.05
N ASN A 71 -18.34 16.37 -17.83
CA ASN A 71 -17.43 17.29 -18.51
C ASN A 71 -16.00 16.73 -18.47
N PRO A 72 -15.52 16.09 -19.54
CA PRO A 72 -14.19 15.51 -19.58
C PRO A 72 -13.06 16.53 -19.80
N GLU A 73 -13.36 17.76 -20.23
CA GLU A 73 -12.32 18.74 -20.60
C GLU A 73 -11.72 19.45 -19.39
N LYS A 74 -12.46 19.51 -18.28
CA LYS A 74 -12.03 20.22 -17.07
C LYS A 74 -12.14 19.32 -15.84
N PRO A 75 -11.13 19.37 -14.94
CA PRO A 75 -11.25 18.66 -13.68
C PRO A 75 -12.43 19.23 -12.89
N LYS A 76 -13.27 18.35 -12.35
CA LYS A 76 -14.36 18.72 -11.45
C LYS A 76 -13.81 19.36 -10.18
N PHE A 77 -12.67 18.86 -9.72
CA PHE A 77 -11.89 19.44 -8.63
C PHE A 77 -10.47 18.87 -8.60
N THR A 78 -9.62 19.52 -7.82
CA THR A 78 -8.25 19.05 -7.53
C THR A 78 -8.08 18.77 -6.04
N VAL A 79 -7.11 17.92 -5.73
CA VAL A 79 -6.67 17.58 -4.38
C VAL A 79 -5.17 17.80 -4.31
N GLN A 80 -4.75 18.65 -3.37
CA GLN A 80 -3.34 19.01 -3.19
C GLN A 80 -2.66 17.97 -2.29
N CYS A 81 -1.52 17.47 -2.76
CA CYS A 81 -0.63 16.57 -2.02
C CYS A 81 0.75 17.25 -1.91
N SER A 82 0.85 18.22 -0.98
CA SER A 82 2.06 19.02 -0.77
C SER A 82 3.31 18.16 -0.65
N LYS A 83 4.34 18.44 -1.46
CA LYS A 83 5.63 17.73 -1.48
C LYS A 83 5.56 16.21 -1.76
N ALA A 84 4.42 15.69 -2.19
CA ALA A 84 4.26 14.27 -2.48
C ALA A 84 5.07 13.87 -3.72
N GLN A 85 6.09 13.03 -3.54
CA GLN A 85 6.92 12.48 -4.61
C GLN A 85 6.35 11.20 -5.18
N GLU A 86 5.50 10.51 -4.42
CA GLU A 86 4.73 9.37 -4.90
C GLU A 86 3.29 9.48 -4.42
N ILE A 87 2.35 9.33 -5.36
CA ILE A 87 0.91 9.34 -5.09
C ILE A 87 0.32 8.02 -5.60
N SER A 88 -0.48 7.39 -4.76
CA SER A 88 -1.30 6.23 -5.08
C SER A 88 -2.75 6.52 -4.74
N VAL A 89 -3.63 6.37 -5.73
CA VAL A 89 -5.07 6.52 -5.55
C VAL A 89 -5.70 5.14 -5.42
N LYS A 90 -6.54 4.96 -4.40
CA LYS A 90 -7.30 3.73 -4.16
C LYS A 90 -8.79 4.05 -4.12
N PRO A 91 -9.53 3.90 -5.24
CA PRO A 91 -10.97 4.11 -5.25
C PRO A 91 -11.69 3.03 -4.44
N SER A 92 -12.81 3.40 -3.82
CA SER A 92 -13.69 2.43 -3.19
C SER A 92 -14.33 1.53 -4.26
N PRO A 93 -14.51 0.23 -4.00
CA PRO A 93 -15.23 -0.69 -4.88
C PRO A 93 -16.63 -0.24 -5.28
N THR A 94 -17.30 0.59 -4.46
CA THR A 94 -18.63 1.15 -4.75
C THR A 94 -18.58 2.47 -5.52
N GLY A 95 -17.40 3.06 -5.69
CA GLY A 95 -17.21 4.38 -6.30
C GLY A 95 -17.64 5.58 -5.43
N TYR A 96 -18.09 5.34 -4.20
CA TYR A 96 -18.57 6.39 -3.29
C TYR A 96 -17.47 7.38 -2.86
N ALA A 97 -16.24 6.90 -2.73
CA ALA A 97 -15.09 7.66 -2.26
C ALA A 97 -13.78 7.09 -2.80
N ALA A 98 -12.68 7.81 -2.60
CA ALA A 98 -11.33 7.35 -2.88
C ALA A 98 -10.38 7.73 -1.74
N LEU A 99 -9.36 6.90 -1.52
CA LEU A 99 -8.23 7.20 -0.65
C LEU A 99 -7.05 7.63 -1.51
N ILE A 100 -6.41 8.73 -1.15
CA ILE A 100 -5.21 9.23 -1.80
C ILE A 100 -4.07 9.07 -0.81
N TRP A 101 -3.19 8.10 -1.06
CA TRP A 101 -1.97 7.91 -0.31
C TRP A 101 -0.84 8.68 -1.00
N SER A 102 -0.31 9.69 -0.31
CA SER A 102 0.88 10.44 -0.72
C SER A 102 2.07 10.13 0.17
N GLN A 103 3.25 10.00 -0.44
CA GLN A 103 4.52 9.82 0.23
C GLN A 103 5.52 10.90 -0.21
N ASN A 104 6.24 11.45 0.76
CA ASN A 104 7.39 12.33 0.56
C ASN A 104 8.64 11.64 1.13
N PHE A 105 9.68 11.43 0.32
CA PHE A 105 10.90 10.73 0.76
C PHE A 105 11.83 11.61 1.60
N VAL A 106 11.64 12.94 1.59
CA VAL A 106 12.46 13.89 2.36
C VAL A 106 11.60 14.59 3.39
N ASP A 107 11.72 14.17 4.64
CA ASP A 107 11.07 14.84 5.75
C ASP A 107 11.71 16.22 5.98
N SER A 108 10.92 17.28 5.81
CA SER A 108 11.36 18.67 6.04
C SER A 108 11.58 18.97 7.53
N SER A 109 11.04 18.14 8.43
CA SER A 109 11.19 18.30 9.87
C SER A 109 12.43 17.59 10.44
N GLY A 110 13.09 16.75 9.65
CA GLY A 110 14.27 15.98 10.05
C GLY A 110 14.00 14.91 11.12
N LYS A 111 12.73 14.58 11.37
CA LYS A 111 12.29 13.65 12.42
C LYS A 111 12.19 12.20 11.93
N SER A 112 11.96 12.01 10.64
CA SER A 112 11.70 10.70 10.04
C SER A 112 12.68 10.38 8.91
N TYR A 113 13.45 9.31 9.08
CA TYR A 113 14.33 8.77 8.05
C TYR A 113 13.57 8.14 6.87
N TYR A 114 12.36 7.62 7.13
CA TYR A 114 11.52 6.93 6.14
C TYR A 114 10.63 7.88 5.31
N GLY A 115 10.81 9.19 5.48
CA GLY A 115 9.95 10.20 4.88
C GLY A 115 8.64 10.40 5.65
N GLU A 116 7.70 11.07 5.00
CA GLU A 116 6.39 11.42 5.54
C GLU A 116 5.28 10.86 4.63
N HIS A 117 4.31 10.17 5.24
CA HIS A 117 3.14 9.64 4.58
C HIS A 117 1.90 10.40 5.02
N ALA A 118 1.04 10.71 4.06
CA ALA A 118 -0.29 11.24 4.34
C ALA A 118 -1.34 10.45 3.55
N CYS A 119 -2.51 10.27 4.15
CA CYS A 119 -3.66 9.66 3.51
C CYS A 119 -4.83 10.64 3.55
N GLN A 120 -5.41 10.94 2.39
CA GLN A 120 -6.60 11.80 2.29
C GLN A 120 -7.79 10.97 1.84
N TYR A 121 -8.89 11.09 2.57
CA TYR A 121 -10.19 10.55 2.19
C TYR A 121 -10.95 11.60 1.37
N VAL A 122 -11.42 11.21 0.18
CA VAL A 122 -12.14 12.07 -0.75
C VAL A 122 -13.49 11.43 -1.08
N GLN A 123 -14.57 12.04 -0.59
CA GLN A 123 -15.93 11.64 -0.93
C GLN A 123 -16.29 12.14 -2.34
N LEU A 124 -16.84 11.24 -3.16
CA LEU A 124 -17.25 11.51 -4.54
C LEU A 124 -18.76 11.67 -4.69
N GLN A 125 -19.54 10.96 -3.86
CA GLN A 125 -20.99 10.93 -3.93
C GLN A 125 -21.64 11.48 -2.64
N GLY A 126 -22.72 12.25 -2.79
CA GLY A 126 -23.59 12.65 -1.68
C GLY A 126 -22.98 13.62 -0.66
N GLY A 127 -21.78 14.14 -0.92
CA GLY A 127 -21.09 15.07 -0.05
C GLY A 127 -19.80 15.60 -0.68
N LYS A 128 -19.17 16.56 0.00
CA LYS A 128 -17.87 17.14 -0.38
C LYS A 128 -16.81 16.90 0.70
N LYS A 129 -16.95 15.84 1.50
CA LYS A 129 -16.02 15.55 2.59
C LYS A 129 -14.63 15.26 2.03
N ARG A 130 -13.64 16.04 2.49
CA ARG A 130 -12.22 15.85 2.21
C ARG A 130 -11.48 16.03 3.52
N GLU A 131 -10.82 14.98 3.98
CA GLU A 131 -10.14 15.01 5.26
C GLU A 131 -8.90 14.12 5.24
N PHE A 132 -7.96 14.44 6.12
CA PHE A 132 -6.82 13.59 6.39
C PHE A 132 -7.23 12.44 7.30
N VAL A 133 -6.91 11.22 6.89
CA VAL A 133 -7.07 10.03 7.73
C VAL A 133 -5.91 10.02 8.74
N PRO A 134 -6.16 9.88 10.04
CA PRO A 134 -5.10 9.91 11.06
C PRO A 134 -4.01 8.85 10.82
N VAL A 135 -2.76 9.29 10.65
CA VAL A 135 -1.59 8.41 10.43
C VAL A 135 -0.73 8.38 11.68
N PHE A 136 -0.48 7.21 12.26
CA PHE A 136 0.48 7.08 13.37
C PHE A 136 1.92 7.27 12.88
N ASP A 137 2.72 8.00 13.66
CA ASP A 137 4.15 8.28 13.43
C ASP A 137 4.50 8.77 12.01
N GLY A 138 3.52 9.34 11.28
CA GLY A 138 3.70 9.82 9.91
C GLY A 138 4.07 8.73 8.88
N MET A 139 3.85 7.45 9.18
CA MET A 139 4.20 6.35 8.27
C MET A 139 2.99 5.44 7.99
N ILE A 140 2.78 5.10 6.72
CA ILE A 140 1.76 4.14 6.28
C ILE A 140 2.48 2.92 5.72
N GLN A 141 2.11 1.74 6.22
CA GLN A 141 2.63 0.47 5.72
C GLN A 141 1.76 -0.05 4.58
N ASP A 142 0.44 -0.03 4.77
CA ASP A 142 -0.53 -0.43 3.75
C ASP A 142 -1.90 0.19 4.05
N VAL A 143 -2.71 0.35 3.01
CA VAL A 143 -4.08 0.85 3.08
C VAL A 143 -4.93 0.12 2.05
N GLN A 144 -6.07 -0.43 2.46
CA GLN A 144 -6.93 -1.22 1.58
C GLN A 144 -8.40 -1.02 1.91
N TRP A 145 -9.21 -0.83 0.86
CA TRP A 145 -10.66 -0.93 0.95
C TRP A 145 -11.10 -2.37 1.20
N ILE A 146 -12.19 -2.52 1.94
CA ILE A 146 -12.93 -3.79 1.97
C ILE A 146 -13.78 -3.86 0.69
N GLU A 147 -13.93 -5.05 0.12
CA GLU A 147 -14.57 -5.25 -1.20
C GLU A 147 -16.04 -4.81 -1.27
N ASN A 148 -16.71 -4.68 -0.12
CA ASN A 148 -18.04 -4.10 0.01
C ASN A 148 -18.08 -2.56 -0.14
N GLY A 149 -16.92 -1.90 -0.10
CA GLY A 149 -16.75 -0.45 -0.23
C GLY A 149 -17.30 0.39 0.92
N GLU A 150 -17.73 -0.23 2.02
CA GLU A 150 -18.29 0.48 3.19
C GLU A 150 -17.25 0.76 4.28
N ARG A 151 -16.11 0.10 4.22
CA ARG A 151 -15.07 0.15 5.25
C ARG A 151 -13.71 0.04 4.58
N PHE A 152 -12.69 0.58 5.22
CA PHE A 152 -11.30 0.41 4.80
C PHE A 152 -10.41 0.23 6.02
N ILE A 153 -9.20 -0.27 5.78
CA ILE A 153 -8.22 -0.57 6.81
C ILE A 153 -6.92 0.11 6.45
N MET A 154 -6.25 0.66 7.44
CA MET A 154 -4.93 1.26 7.29
C MET A 154 -4.01 0.73 8.37
N ILE A 155 -2.82 0.29 7.98
CA ILE A 155 -1.70 0.00 8.88
C ILE A 155 -0.79 1.22 8.87
N SER A 156 -0.61 1.86 10.02
CA SER A 156 0.26 3.03 10.16
C SER A 156 1.09 2.99 11.44
N GLY A 157 2.19 3.73 11.45
CA GLY A 157 3.17 3.77 12.54
C GLY A 157 4.44 2.99 12.26
N LEU A 158 5.48 3.31 13.04
CA LEU A 158 6.72 2.54 13.09
C LEU A 158 6.45 1.13 13.61
N GLN A 159 7.20 0.14 13.12
CA GLN A 159 7.02 -1.24 13.55
C GLN A 159 7.36 -1.38 15.05
N PRO A 160 6.52 -2.06 15.86
CA PRO A 160 5.25 -2.70 15.50
C PRO A 160 4.16 -1.66 15.17
N ALA A 161 3.50 -1.79 14.01
CA ALA A 161 2.53 -0.82 13.52
C ALA A 161 1.11 -1.07 14.05
N THR A 162 0.25 -0.05 14.00
CA THR A 162 -1.17 -0.16 14.38
C THR A 162 -2.04 -0.30 13.15
N ALA A 163 -2.85 -1.36 13.12
CA ALA A 163 -3.86 -1.55 12.09
C ALA A 163 -5.23 -1.07 12.58
N THR A 164 -5.87 -0.16 11.85
CA THR A 164 -7.14 0.46 12.22
C THR A 164 -8.18 0.27 11.13
N LEU A 165 -9.38 -0.16 11.53
CA LEU A 165 -10.57 -0.24 10.69
C LEU A 165 -11.33 1.09 10.74
N TYR A 166 -11.70 1.61 9.58
CA TYR A 166 -12.47 2.83 9.39
C TYR A 166 -13.82 2.54 8.73
N ASP A 167 -14.81 3.39 9.00
CA ASP A 167 -16.09 3.37 8.30
C ASP A 167 -16.05 4.06 6.93
N LYS A 168 -17.17 4.05 6.21
CA LYS A 168 -17.33 4.69 4.90
C LYS A 168 -17.11 6.19 4.93
N ASN A 169 -17.14 6.81 6.10
CA ASN A 169 -16.98 8.24 6.30
C ASN A 169 -15.61 8.56 6.91
N SER A 170 -14.66 7.62 6.91
CA SER A 170 -13.31 7.79 7.47
C SER A 170 -13.29 8.06 9.00
N ASN A 171 -14.31 7.58 9.72
CA ASN A 171 -14.27 7.51 11.18
C ASN A 171 -13.60 6.20 11.64
N PRO A 172 -12.65 6.24 12.58
CA PRO A 172 -11.99 5.05 13.09
C PRO A 172 -12.93 4.26 14.02
N LEU A 173 -13.02 2.96 13.82
CA LEU A 173 -13.95 2.06 14.52
C LEU A 173 -13.24 1.11 15.49
N PHE A 174 -12.17 0.46 15.02
CA PHE A 174 -11.52 -0.64 15.74
C PHE A 174 -10.02 -0.69 15.44
N GLU A 175 -9.21 -0.98 16.45
CA GLU A 175 -7.79 -1.28 16.31
C GLU A 175 -7.58 -2.79 16.44
N PHE A 176 -6.93 -3.41 15.46
CA PHE A 176 -6.56 -4.83 15.51
C PHE A 176 -5.37 -5.09 16.46
N GLY A 177 -4.79 -4.03 17.01
CA GLY A 177 -3.66 -4.03 17.93
C GLY A 177 -2.35 -3.61 17.27
N LYS A 178 -1.35 -3.35 18.12
CA LYS A 178 0.00 -2.97 17.69
C LYS A 178 0.84 -4.23 17.46
N ARG A 179 1.15 -4.56 16.20
CA ARG A 179 1.84 -5.82 15.81
C ARG A 179 2.84 -5.59 14.68
N TYR A 180 3.79 -6.51 14.51
CA TYR A 180 4.73 -6.50 13.39
C TYR A 180 4.05 -6.92 12.09
N ARG A 181 3.27 -6.01 11.49
CA ARG A 181 2.45 -6.24 10.29
C ARG A 181 2.59 -5.07 9.33
N ASN A 182 2.56 -5.36 8.03
CA ASN A 182 2.74 -4.35 6.98
C ASN A 182 1.87 -4.57 5.75
N THR A 183 1.05 -5.63 5.71
CA THR A 183 0.28 -6.00 4.52
C THR A 183 -1.16 -6.35 4.90
N ILE A 184 -2.12 -5.80 4.17
CA ILE A 184 -3.55 -6.07 4.30
C ILE A 184 -4.01 -6.83 3.06
N ARG A 185 -4.80 -7.89 3.23
CA ARG A 185 -5.54 -8.51 2.12
C ARG A 185 -6.98 -8.79 2.55
N SER A 186 -7.94 -8.08 1.94
CA SER A 186 -9.38 -8.32 2.11
C SER A 186 -9.86 -9.44 1.18
N CYS A 187 -10.71 -10.32 1.70
CA CYS A 187 -11.39 -11.36 0.93
C CYS A 187 -12.35 -10.73 -0.11
N PRO A 188 -12.47 -11.29 -1.33
CA PRO A 188 -13.42 -10.85 -2.36
C PRO A 188 -14.87 -10.64 -1.88
N PHE A 189 -15.31 -11.44 -0.91
CA PHE A 189 -16.67 -11.38 -0.34
C PHE A 189 -16.76 -10.60 0.98
N SER A 190 -15.69 -9.91 1.39
CA SER A 190 -15.66 -9.10 2.62
C SER A 190 -16.00 -9.84 3.91
N GLN A 191 -15.87 -11.16 3.94
CA GLN A 191 -16.11 -11.98 5.15
C GLN A 191 -14.85 -12.07 6.03
N SER A 192 -13.72 -12.33 5.39
CA SER A 192 -12.42 -12.52 6.05
C SER A 192 -11.40 -11.48 5.63
N LEU A 193 -10.42 -11.27 6.51
CA LEU A 193 -9.33 -10.34 6.35
C LEU A 193 -8.04 -10.99 6.79
N LEU A 194 -6.99 -10.76 6.02
CA LEU A 194 -5.63 -11.09 6.38
C LEU A 194 -4.86 -9.81 6.72
N ILE A 195 -4.19 -9.82 7.87
CA ILE A 195 -3.19 -8.82 8.25
C ILE A 195 -1.87 -9.57 8.50
N GLY A 196 -0.87 -9.34 7.65
CA GLY A 196 0.39 -10.07 7.66
C GLY A 196 1.61 -9.16 7.74
N GLY A 197 2.72 -9.73 8.21
CA GLY A 197 4.04 -9.09 8.20
C GLY A 197 4.99 -9.83 7.28
N PHE A 198 5.26 -9.28 6.10
CA PHE A 198 6.07 -9.92 5.06
C PHE A 198 7.37 -9.13 4.76
N GLY A 199 8.24 -9.73 3.94
CA GLY A 199 9.54 -9.15 3.60
C GLY A 199 10.55 -9.35 4.73
N ASN A 200 10.89 -8.26 5.44
CA ASN A 200 11.88 -8.30 6.53
C ASN A 200 11.26 -8.70 7.88
N LEU A 201 9.95 -8.91 7.93
CA LEU A 201 9.22 -9.38 9.10
C LEU A 201 9.13 -10.91 9.12
N ALA A 202 8.80 -11.48 10.27
CA ALA A 202 8.84 -12.92 10.51
C ALA A 202 7.83 -13.78 9.71
N GLY A 203 7.02 -13.18 8.83
CA GLY A 203 6.00 -13.90 8.05
C GLY A 203 4.75 -14.25 8.85
N GLU A 204 4.53 -13.62 10.00
CA GLU A 204 3.34 -13.88 10.81
C GLU A 204 2.08 -13.28 10.17
N VAL A 205 0.98 -14.02 10.27
CA VAL A 205 -0.29 -13.71 9.62
C VAL A 205 -1.43 -13.88 10.61
N ASP A 206 -2.26 -12.85 10.71
CA ASP A 206 -3.46 -12.85 11.53
C ASP A 206 -4.70 -12.85 10.63
N MET A 207 -5.60 -13.82 10.87
CA MET A 207 -6.85 -13.98 10.15
C MET A 207 -8.00 -13.41 10.98
N TRP A 208 -8.82 -12.57 10.37
CA TRP A 208 -9.87 -11.80 11.04
C TRP A 208 -11.20 -11.96 10.33
N SER A 209 -12.28 -12.02 11.11
CA SER A 209 -13.64 -11.83 10.60
C SER A 209 -13.95 -10.33 10.55
N ILE A 210 -14.32 -9.82 9.37
CA ILE A 210 -14.61 -8.39 9.16
C ILE A 210 -15.92 -7.98 9.85
N SER A 211 -16.92 -8.86 9.87
CA SER A 211 -18.23 -8.57 10.46
C SER A 211 -18.18 -8.50 11.98
N THR A 212 -17.46 -9.43 12.61
CA THR A 212 -17.40 -9.53 14.08
C THR A 212 -16.16 -8.89 14.69
N THR A 213 -15.21 -8.44 13.87
CA THR A 213 -13.88 -7.94 14.30
C THR A 213 -13.21 -8.89 15.31
N LYS A 214 -13.33 -10.20 15.06
CA LYS A 214 -12.75 -11.25 15.91
C LYS A 214 -11.65 -11.97 15.14
N GLU A 215 -10.54 -12.21 15.81
CA GLU A 215 -9.47 -13.05 15.31
C GLU A 215 -10.00 -14.47 15.13
N GLN A 216 -9.79 -15.06 13.95
CA GLN A 216 -10.25 -16.40 13.59
C GLN A 216 -9.10 -17.41 13.55
N GLY A 217 -7.86 -16.94 13.42
CA GLY A 217 -6.69 -17.80 13.37
C GLY A 217 -5.40 -17.00 13.26
N LYS A 218 -4.29 -17.66 13.58
CA LYS A 218 -2.93 -17.17 13.38
C LYS A 218 -2.13 -18.23 12.66
N THR A 219 -1.33 -17.80 11.69
CA THR A 219 -0.46 -18.69 10.95
C THR A 219 0.87 -18.01 10.65
N LYS A 220 1.81 -18.78 10.11
CA LYS A 220 3.11 -18.28 9.70
C LYS A 220 3.36 -18.68 8.26
N ALA A 221 3.59 -17.67 7.44
CA ALA A 221 3.93 -17.80 6.03
C ALA A 221 5.30 -17.16 5.80
N TYR A 222 6.35 -17.89 6.20
CA TYR A 222 7.74 -17.46 6.11
C TYR A 222 8.15 -17.10 4.68
N CYS A 223 8.99 -16.08 4.54
CA CYS A 223 9.59 -15.62 3.28
C CYS A 223 8.59 -15.30 2.16
N THR A 224 7.30 -15.18 2.48
CA THR A 224 6.26 -14.89 1.49
C THR A 224 6.55 -13.56 0.82
N VAL A 225 6.57 -13.59 -0.51
CA VAL A 225 6.78 -12.43 -1.38
C VAL A 225 5.44 -11.99 -1.96
N GLY A 226 4.64 -12.94 -2.45
CA GLY A 226 3.30 -12.70 -2.97
C GLY A 226 2.24 -13.29 -2.05
N ILE A 227 1.18 -12.52 -1.79
CA ILE A 227 -0.01 -13.03 -1.09
C ILE A 227 -1.29 -12.44 -1.68
N GLU A 228 -2.24 -13.31 -2.03
CA GLU A 228 -3.51 -12.92 -2.63
C GLU A 228 -4.63 -13.90 -2.29
N TRP A 229 -5.86 -13.40 -2.24
CA TRP A 229 -7.04 -14.22 -2.07
C TRP A 229 -7.43 -14.89 -3.38
N ALA A 230 -7.87 -16.13 -3.29
CA ALA A 230 -8.56 -16.80 -4.37
C ALA A 230 -9.90 -16.08 -4.64
N PRO A 231 -10.37 -16.04 -5.90
CA PRO A 231 -11.66 -15.45 -6.24
C PRO A 231 -12.84 -16.11 -5.53
N ASP A 232 -12.69 -17.37 -5.07
CA ASP A 232 -13.69 -18.12 -4.33
C ASP A 232 -13.91 -17.65 -2.88
N GLY A 233 -13.03 -16.77 -2.36
CA GLY A 233 -13.07 -16.25 -1.01
C GLY A 233 -12.78 -17.24 0.11
N LYS A 234 -12.40 -18.48 -0.22
CA LYS A 234 -12.10 -19.56 0.73
C LYS A 234 -10.60 -19.75 0.91
N HIS A 235 -9.82 -19.46 -0.13
CA HIS A 235 -8.39 -19.76 -0.15
C HIS A 235 -7.52 -18.51 -0.33
N LEU A 236 -6.26 -18.64 0.05
CA LEU A 236 -5.18 -17.68 -0.05
C LEU A 236 -3.98 -18.36 -0.69
N LEU A 237 -3.37 -17.69 -1.65
CA LEU A 237 -2.09 -18.10 -2.23
C LEU A 237 -0.99 -17.32 -1.53
N SER A 238 -0.01 -18.03 -0.99
CA SER A 238 1.25 -17.50 -0.47
C SER A 238 2.37 -18.04 -1.35
N SER A 239 3.18 -17.15 -1.93
CA SER A 239 4.25 -17.54 -2.85
C SER A 239 5.61 -16.98 -2.42
N VAL A 240 6.62 -17.85 -2.47
CA VAL A 240 8.03 -17.50 -2.28
C VAL A 240 8.68 -17.48 -3.66
N LEU A 241 8.91 -16.27 -4.19
CA LEU A 241 9.34 -16.05 -5.57
C LEU A 241 10.86 -15.81 -5.67
N TYR A 242 11.47 -16.37 -6.72
CA TYR A 242 12.89 -16.33 -7.02
C TYR A 242 13.46 -14.91 -7.12
N GLU A 243 12.68 -13.95 -7.60
CA GLU A 243 13.15 -12.57 -7.79
C GLU A 243 13.69 -11.97 -6.49
N ARG A 244 12.99 -12.21 -5.37
CA ARG A 244 13.37 -11.71 -4.04
C ARG A 244 14.09 -12.75 -3.19
N VAL A 245 13.68 -14.02 -3.25
CA VAL A 245 14.21 -15.10 -2.41
C VAL A 245 14.79 -16.18 -3.32
N LYS A 246 16.11 -16.37 -3.31
CA LYS A 246 16.83 -17.24 -4.26
C LYS A 246 16.79 -18.73 -3.92
N VAL A 247 16.21 -19.09 -2.79
CA VAL A 247 16.15 -20.46 -2.26
C VAL A 247 14.75 -20.77 -1.76
N ASP A 248 14.44 -22.06 -1.57
CA ASP A 248 13.18 -22.53 -1.00
C ASP A 248 11.93 -21.89 -1.64
N ASN A 249 11.94 -21.78 -2.97
CA ASN A 249 10.79 -21.31 -3.71
C ASN A 249 9.64 -22.31 -3.59
N GLU A 250 8.44 -21.79 -3.29
CA GLU A 250 7.26 -22.60 -3.09
C GLU A 250 5.98 -21.78 -3.21
N VAL A 251 4.88 -22.50 -3.40
CA VAL A 251 3.52 -21.98 -3.37
C VAL A 251 2.76 -22.72 -2.28
N ARG A 252 2.12 -21.99 -1.37
CA ARG A 252 1.26 -22.52 -0.31
C ARG A 252 -0.16 -22.04 -0.52
N VAL A 253 -1.11 -22.95 -0.38
CA VAL A 253 -2.54 -22.64 -0.33
C VAL A 253 -2.99 -22.73 1.12
N LEU A 254 -3.42 -21.60 1.65
CA LEU A 254 -4.01 -21.45 2.98
C LEU A 254 -5.52 -21.27 2.82
N ASN A 255 -6.30 -21.74 3.78
CA ASN A 255 -7.73 -21.40 3.81
C ASN A 255 -7.98 -20.06 4.52
N ALA A 256 -9.24 -19.63 4.55
CA ALA A 256 -9.67 -18.37 5.14
C ALA A 256 -9.44 -18.25 6.66
N PHE A 257 -9.08 -19.34 7.33
CA PHE A 257 -8.69 -19.36 8.74
C PHE A 257 -7.16 -19.50 8.95
N GLY A 258 -6.39 -19.53 7.86
CA GLY A 258 -4.93 -19.59 7.87
C GLY A 258 -4.35 -21.00 7.97
N LYS A 259 -5.20 -22.04 7.92
CA LYS A 259 -4.72 -23.43 7.89
C LYS A 259 -4.17 -23.74 6.50
N GLN A 260 -2.99 -24.33 6.45
CA GLN A 260 -2.38 -24.78 5.20
C GLN A 260 -3.08 -26.05 4.70
N GLU A 261 -3.51 -26.03 3.44
CA GLU A 261 -4.20 -27.13 2.79
C GLU A 261 -3.34 -27.80 1.72
N CYS A 262 -2.54 -27.02 0.99
CA CYS A 262 -1.65 -27.54 -0.04
C CYS A 262 -0.33 -26.76 -0.05
N THR A 263 0.76 -27.45 -0.41
CA THR A 263 2.05 -26.84 -0.71
C THR A 263 2.62 -27.46 -1.98
N LEU A 264 3.03 -26.63 -2.92
CA LEU A 264 3.78 -27.00 -4.11
C LEU A 264 5.21 -26.48 -3.95
N SER A 265 6.16 -27.42 -3.85
CA SER A 265 7.57 -27.13 -3.67
C SER A 265 8.25 -26.91 -5.03
N PHE A 266 9.00 -25.83 -5.16
CA PHE A 266 9.84 -25.49 -6.30
C PHE A 266 11.31 -25.32 -5.86
N LYS A 267 11.75 -26.04 -4.82
CA LYS A 267 13.09 -25.89 -4.23
C LYS A 267 14.24 -26.07 -5.22
N GLU A 268 14.04 -26.92 -6.22
CA GLU A 268 15.03 -27.24 -7.26
C GLU A 268 14.79 -26.43 -8.55
N SER A 269 13.93 -25.42 -8.51
CA SER A 269 13.52 -24.63 -9.68
C SER A 269 13.37 -23.15 -9.33
N GLU A 270 13.29 -22.31 -10.35
CA GLU A 270 13.12 -20.87 -10.17
C GLU A 270 11.64 -20.50 -10.35
N LEU A 271 10.97 -20.10 -9.27
CA LEU A 271 9.56 -19.67 -9.33
C LEU A 271 9.47 -18.16 -9.52
N TYR A 272 9.09 -17.71 -10.71
CA TYR A 272 9.03 -16.29 -11.03
C TYR A 272 7.68 -15.63 -10.74
N TRP A 273 6.58 -16.36 -10.93
CA TRP A 273 5.23 -15.83 -10.78
C TRP A 273 4.24 -16.93 -10.38
N ALA A 274 3.25 -16.57 -9.56
CA ALA A 274 2.15 -17.45 -9.19
C ALA A 274 0.91 -16.58 -8.97
N GLN A 275 -0.21 -16.95 -9.59
CA GLN A 275 -1.49 -16.25 -9.42
C GLN A 275 -2.66 -17.21 -9.53
N TRP A 276 -3.79 -16.84 -8.94
CA TRP A 276 -5.08 -17.46 -9.24
C TRP A 276 -5.57 -17.07 -10.64
N GLN A 277 -6.35 -17.96 -11.25
CA GLN A 277 -7.14 -17.60 -12.42
C GLN A 277 -8.17 -16.54 -12.02
N PRO A 278 -8.24 -15.38 -12.69
CA PRO A 278 -9.20 -14.33 -12.34
C PRO A 278 -10.63 -14.74 -12.71
N TYR A 279 -11.60 -14.27 -11.92
CA TYR A 279 -13.03 -14.43 -12.19
C TYR A 279 -13.72 -13.06 -12.21
N ALA A 280 -14.77 -12.95 -13.03
CA ALA A 280 -15.60 -11.74 -13.05
C ALA A 280 -16.26 -11.53 -11.68
N LYS A 281 -16.27 -10.28 -11.21
CA LYS A 281 -16.92 -9.93 -9.93
C LYS A 281 -18.40 -10.31 -9.97
N GLY A 282 -18.87 -11.03 -8.94
CA GLY A 282 -20.25 -11.49 -8.85
C GLY A 282 -20.58 -12.79 -9.60
N SER A 283 -19.61 -13.40 -10.29
CA SER A 283 -19.82 -14.70 -10.96
C SER A 283 -19.85 -15.89 -9.99
N LEU A 284 -19.29 -15.74 -8.80
CA LEU A 284 -19.19 -16.78 -7.78
C LEU A 284 -20.14 -16.48 -6.62
N GLU A 285 -20.72 -17.53 -6.05
CA GLU A 285 -21.57 -17.43 -4.87
C GLU A 285 -20.76 -17.15 -3.60
N VAL A 286 -21.38 -16.44 -2.65
CA VAL A 286 -20.77 -16.14 -1.36
C VAL A 286 -20.48 -17.46 -0.62
N PRO A 287 -19.22 -17.73 -0.23
CA PRO A 287 -18.86 -19.00 0.38
C PRO A 287 -19.37 -19.11 1.83
N ASP A 288 -19.77 -20.33 2.22
CA ASP A 288 -20.01 -20.66 3.63
C ASP A 288 -18.71 -21.09 4.31
N LEU A 289 -18.04 -20.12 4.96
CA LEU A 289 -16.76 -20.36 5.64
C LEU A 289 -16.88 -21.32 6.83
N ARG A 290 -18.08 -21.62 7.35
CA ARG A 290 -18.26 -22.56 8.48
C ARG A 290 -17.91 -24.00 8.12
N LYS A 291 -17.92 -24.33 6.82
CA LYS A 291 -17.54 -25.65 6.30
C LYS A 291 -16.02 -25.84 6.21
N LEU A 292 -15.24 -24.77 6.32
CA LEU A 292 -13.78 -24.85 6.27
C LEU A 292 -13.21 -25.30 7.61
N SER A 293 -12.16 -26.11 7.55
CA SER A 293 -11.47 -26.56 8.75
C SER A 293 -10.67 -25.41 9.39
N ARG A 294 -10.80 -25.24 10.70
CA ARG A 294 -10.04 -24.25 11.46
C ARG A 294 -8.68 -24.80 11.82
N ILE A 295 -7.74 -23.90 12.13
CA ILE A 295 -6.51 -24.30 12.81
C ILE A 295 -6.96 -24.83 14.17
N GLU A 296 -6.65 -26.10 14.44
CA GLU A 296 -6.78 -26.61 15.80
C GLU A 296 -5.79 -25.82 16.65
N GLU A 297 -6.30 -24.98 17.55
CA GLU A 297 -5.51 -24.53 18.68
C GLU A 297 -5.12 -25.80 19.40
N SER A 298 -3.88 -26.27 19.17
CA SER A 298 -3.30 -27.24 20.06
C SER A 298 -3.33 -26.55 21.42
N LYS A 299 -4.32 -26.91 22.25
CA LYS A 299 -4.13 -26.92 23.68
C LYS A 299 -2.94 -27.84 23.87
N LYS A 300 -1.73 -27.28 23.76
CA LYS A 300 -0.63 -27.83 24.52
C LYS A 300 -1.11 -27.69 25.96
N GLU A 301 -1.73 -28.75 26.47
CA GLU A 301 -1.36 -29.19 27.79
C GLU A 301 0.17 -29.17 27.78
N GLU A 302 0.73 -28.10 28.33
CA GLU A 302 2.10 -28.11 28.79
C GLU A 302 2.17 -29.21 29.83
N ASP A 303 2.44 -30.43 29.36
CA ASP A 303 3.12 -31.42 30.15
C ASP A 303 4.49 -30.82 30.43
N LYS A 304 4.58 -30.01 31.49
CA LYS A 304 5.81 -29.33 31.89
C LYS A 304 6.87 -30.43 32.01
N PRO A 305 7.90 -30.49 31.14
CA PRO A 305 9.01 -31.37 31.44
C PRO A 305 9.61 -30.84 32.74
N LYS A 306 9.54 -31.65 33.81
CA LYS A 306 10.22 -31.36 35.07
C LYS A 306 11.66 -30.99 34.70
N PRO A 307 12.18 -29.82 35.11
CA PRO A 307 13.51 -29.41 34.70
C PRO A 307 14.51 -30.47 35.16
N LYS A 308 15.16 -31.15 34.22
CA LYS A 308 16.36 -31.92 34.51
C LYS A 308 17.36 -30.94 35.10
N LYS A 309 17.71 -31.13 36.37
CA LYS A 309 18.71 -30.34 37.09
C LYS A 309 20.05 -30.47 36.35
N TRP A 310 20.34 -29.53 35.47
CA TRP A 310 21.68 -29.31 34.96
C TRP A 310 22.39 -28.37 35.95
N PHE A 311 23.59 -28.75 36.32
CA PHE A 311 24.45 -28.04 37.27
C PHE A 311 24.70 -26.60 36.77
N ASN A 312 24.34 -25.59 37.57
CA ASN A 312 24.75 -24.20 37.35
C ASN A 312 26.13 -24.00 37.97
N PRO A 313 27.16 -23.59 37.22
CA PRO A 313 28.27 -22.86 37.82
C PRO A 313 27.74 -21.50 38.28
N ALA A 314 28.07 -21.13 39.51
CA ALA A 314 27.63 -19.88 40.13
C ALA A 314 28.09 -18.65 39.32
N GLY A 315 27.19 -17.66 39.19
CA GLY A 315 27.54 -16.29 38.80
C GLY A 315 27.15 -15.90 37.36
N GLY A 316 25.90 -15.45 37.16
CA GLY A 316 25.47 -14.91 35.87
C GLY A 316 24.00 -14.51 35.80
N SER A 317 23.49 -13.75 36.77
CA SER A 317 22.18 -13.11 36.66
C SER A 317 22.28 -11.97 35.66
N ASN A 318 21.95 -12.22 34.39
CA ASN A 318 22.01 -11.18 33.37
C ASN A 318 20.81 -10.23 33.53
N THR A 319 21.00 -9.19 34.33
CA THR A 319 20.10 -8.05 34.58
C THR A 319 19.51 -7.48 33.29
N PHE A 320 20.27 -7.56 32.20
CA PHE A 320 19.84 -7.17 30.85
C PHE A 320 18.63 -7.99 30.34
N ALA A 321 18.57 -9.29 30.61
CA ALA A 321 17.45 -10.14 30.17
C ALA A 321 16.17 -9.93 31.00
N GLN A 322 16.31 -9.42 32.24
CA GLN A 322 15.18 -8.99 33.06
C GLN A 322 14.70 -7.59 32.67
N ILE A 323 15.63 -6.66 32.39
CA ILE A 323 15.31 -5.33 31.87
C ILE A 323 14.64 -5.43 30.51
N MET A 324 15.13 -6.27 29.59
CA MET A 324 14.48 -6.50 28.28
C MET A 324 13.08 -7.11 28.44
N ARG A 325 12.85 -7.99 29.43
CA ARG A 325 11.48 -8.48 29.72
C ARG A 325 10.57 -7.43 30.34
N GLN A 326 11.11 -6.53 31.17
CA GLN A 326 10.37 -5.41 31.74
C GLN A 326 10.08 -4.31 30.72
N GLU A 327 11.01 -4.02 29.80
CA GLU A 327 10.84 -3.08 28.69
C GLU A 327 9.80 -3.62 27.70
N MET A 328 9.90 -4.90 27.31
CA MET A 328 8.92 -5.54 26.41
C MET A 328 7.54 -5.74 27.03
N SER A 329 7.41 -5.69 28.36
CA SER A 329 6.10 -5.70 29.04
C SER A 329 5.54 -4.30 29.31
N LYS A 330 6.38 -3.24 29.28
CA LYS A 330 5.97 -1.82 29.38
C LYS A 330 5.55 -1.23 28.04
N VAL A 331 6.11 -1.69 26.91
CA VAL A 331 5.51 -1.51 25.58
C VAL A 331 4.33 -2.46 25.48
N GLY A 332 3.30 -2.23 26.28
CA GLY A 332 2.12 -3.09 26.31
C GLY A 332 1.59 -3.23 24.88
N GLU A 333 1.62 -4.44 24.35
CA GLU A 333 0.86 -4.81 23.17
C GLU A 333 -0.60 -4.45 23.47
N LYS A 334 -1.01 -3.24 23.06
CA LYS A 334 -2.42 -2.86 23.06
C LYS A 334 -3.05 -3.84 22.11
N GLY A 335 -3.67 -4.86 22.70
CA GLY A 335 -4.40 -5.87 21.96
C GLY A 335 -5.56 -5.26 21.18
N PRO A 336 -6.30 -6.10 20.47
CA PRO A 336 -7.45 -5.66 19.69
C PRO A 336 -8.45 -4.93 20.59
N LYS A 337 -8.84 -3.71 20.24
CA LYS A 337 -9.71 -2.87 21.06
C LYS A 337 -10.55 -1.93 20.23
N LYS A 338 -11.64 -1.43 20.82
CA LYS A 338 -12.36 -0.28 20.27
C LYS A 338 -11.45 0.94 20.25
N VAL A 339 -11.57 1.74 19.20
CA VAL A 339 -10.79 2.95 19.02
C VAL A 339 -11.05 3.95 20.15
N ASP A 340 -10.00 4.59 20.62
CA ASP A 340 -10.09 5.78 21.46
C ASP A 340 -10.28 7.03 20.58
N GLN A 341 -11.50 7.55 20.50
CA GLN A 341 -11.82 8.64 19.57
C GLN A 341 -11.08 9.95 19.88
N THR A 342 -10.69 10.20 21.13
CA THR A 342 -9.97 11.44 21.49
C THR A 342 -8.58 11.43 20.90
N GLN A 343 -7.87 10.31 21.03
CA GLN A 343 -6.54 10.10 20.46
C GLN A 343 -6.52 10.37 18.95
N TYR A 344 -7.49 9.85 18.20
CA TYR A 344 -7.55 10.06 16.74
C TYR A 344 -7.90 11.49 16.36
N LYS A 345 -8.75 12.16 17.14
CA LYS A 345 -9.07 13.58 16.95
C LYS A 345 -7.84 14.46 17.19
N GLU A 346 -7.02 14.13 18.19
CA GLU A 346 -5.77 14.85 18.45
C GLU A 346 -4.76 14.68 17.31
N ILE A 347 -4.54 13.44 16.86
CA ILE A 347 -3.65 13.16 15.72
C ILE A 347 -4.13 13.91 14.46
N SER A 348 -5.43 13.84 14.17
CA SER A 348 -6.04 14.54 13.04
C SER A 348 -5.82 16.05 13.11
N LYS A 349 -5.99 16.66 14.30
CA LYS A 349 -5.75 18.10 14.50
C LYS A 349 -4.29 18.47 14.27
N ILE A 350 -3.36 17.70 14.82
CA ILE A 350 -1.92 17.94 14.68
C ILE A 350 -1.53 17.87 13.19
N GLN A 351 -1.99 16.84 12.48
CA GLN A 351 -1.72 16.66 11.06
C GLN A 351 -2.37 17.76 10.21
N ALA A 352 -3.59 18.17 10.54
CA ALA A 352 -4.24 19.29 9.85
C ALA A 352 -3.48 20.61 10.03
N GLN A 353 -2.94 20.87 11.23
CA GLN A 353 -2.08 22.04 11.49
C GLN A 353 -0.79 21.97 10.68
N GLN A 354 -0.08 20.84 10.73
CA GLN A 354 1.16 20.63 9.97
C GLN A 354 0.95 20.82 8.46
N HIS A 355 -0.15 20.29 7.92
CA HIS A 355 -0.49 20.49 6.50
C HIS A 355 -0.87 21.94 6.18
N ALA A 356 -1.58 22.64 7.07
CA ALA A 356 -1.92 24.05 6.87
C ALA A 356 -0.67 24.95 6.89
N GLU A 357 0.25 24.72 7.83
CA GLU A 357 1.55 25.41 7.90
C GLU A 357 2.40 25.14 6.64
N ALA A 358 2.41 23.89 6.18
CA ALA A 358 3.11 23.52 4.94
C ALA A 358 2.53 24.21 3.69
N LEU A 359 1.24 24.56 3.68
CA LEU A 359 0.61 25.34 2.62
C LEU A 359 0.93 26.84 2.72
N GLN A 360 1.00 27.41 3.92
CA GLN A 360 1.35 28.83 4.11
C GLN A 360 2.81 29.12 3.77
N ASN A 361 3.72 28.24 4.17
CA ASN A 361 5.15 28.38 3.90
C ASN A 361 5.52 28.17 2.41
N GLN A 362 4.61 27.71 1.56
CA GLN A 362 4.80 27.69 0.11
C GLN A 362 4.66 29.08 -0.54
N GLY A 363 4.11 30.08 0.17
CA GLY A 363 3.90 31.45 -0.35
C GLY A 363 4.91 32.50 0.10
N ALA A 364 5.80 32.19 1.06
CA ALA A 364 6.82 33.11 1.56
C ALA A 364 8.20 32.69 1.02
N GLY A 365 8.76 33.46 0.09
CA GLY A 365 10.08 33.18 -0.50
C GLY A 365 11.16 33.05 0.58
N ALA A 366 11.86 31.91 0.59
CA ALA A 366 12.98 31.67 1.48
C ALA A 366 14.28 32.16 0.82
N ALA A 367 14.66 33.40 1.10
CA ALA A 367 16.06 33.78 1.12
C ALA A 367 16.65 33.31 2.47
N GLU A 368 17.85 32.73 2.41
CA GLU A 368 18.67 32.19 3.52
C GLU A 368 18.40 30.73 3.95
N GLU A 369 19.03 29.78 3.27
CA GLU A 369 19.31 28.45 3.81
C GLU A 369 20.38 28.55 4.93
N ALA A 370 20.02 28.10 6.14
CA ALA A 370 20.96 28.01 7.26
C ALA A 370 21.67 26.63 7.31
N PRO A 371 22.96 26.57 7.72
CA PRO A 371 23.82 25.37 7.78
C PRO A 371 23.30 24.20 8.67
N VAL A 372 22.16 24.37 9.32
CA VAL A 372 21.51 23.42 10.23
C VAL A 372 21.11 22.10 9.53
N MET A 373 20.74 22.15 8.24
CA MET A 373 20.31 20.97 7.46
C MET A 373 21.43 19.93 7.26
N ARG A 374 22.69 20.37 7.09
CA ARG A 374 23.84 19.46 6.91
C ARG A 374 24.30 18.81 8.21
N GLU A 375 24.16 19.50 9.34
CA GLU A 375 24.52 18.97 10.66
C GLU A 375 23.51 17.95 11.18
N ALA A 376 22.21 18.14 10.87
CA ALA A 376 21.15 17.18 11.22
C ALA A 376 21.37 15.82 10.54
N TRP A 377 21.83 15.81 9.29
CA TRP A 377 22.17 14.58 8.55
C TRP A 377 23.35 13.84 9.20
N ARG A 378 24.43 14.54 9.57
CA ARG A 378 25.61 13.92 10.22
C ARG A 378 25.32 13.35 11.60
N LYS A 379 24.50 14.03 12.41
CA LYS A 379 24.12 13.54 13.75
C LYS A 379 23.19 12.33 13.68
N ASN A 380 22.26 12.31 12.73
CA ASN A 380 21.34 11.19 12.55
C ASN A 380 22.02 9.92 12.00
N ASP A 381 23.04 10.06 11.15
CA ASP A 381 23.85 8.93 10.66
C ASP A 381 24.63 8.24 11.80
N GLN A 382 25.19 9.02 12.72
CA GLN A 382 25.85 8.49 13.92
C GLN A 382 24.88 7.78 14.87
N GLN A 383 23.63 8.26 14.97
CA GLN A 383 22.60 7.63 15.80
C GLN A 383 22.08 6.31 15.19
N ALA A 384 22.02 6.20 13.85
CA ALA A 384 21.67 4.96 13.16
C ALA A 384 22.77 3.88 13.30
N GLN A 385 24.04 4.29 13.32
CA GLN A 385 25.17 3.38 13.60
C GLN A 385 25.18 2.89 15.06
N ALA A 386 24.79 3.74 16.02
CA ALA A 386 24.70 3.37 17.43
C ALA A 386 23.59 2.35 17.77
N LEU A 387 22.57 2.22 16.92
CA LEU A 387 21.46 1.25 17.06
C LEU A 387 21.76 -0.13 16.44
N GLY A 388 22.98 -0.37 15.94
CA GLY A 388 23.42 -1.70 15.51
C GLY A 388 22.73 -2.24 14.25
N LEU A 389 22.11 -1.38 13.44
CA LEU A 389 21.40 -1.79 12.22
C LEU A 389 22.32 -2.02 11.01
N PHE A 390 23.64 -1.90 11.17
CA PHE A 390 24.65 -2.20 10.15
C PHE A 390 25.90 -2.79 10.82
N ASN A 391 26.29 -3.99 10.41
CA ASN A 391 27.61 -4.54 10.69
C ASN A 391 28.28 -4.91 9.35
N PRO A 392 29.03 -3.99 8.72
CA PRO A 392 29.88 -4.37 7.60
C PRO A 392 31.17 -4.98 8.17
N GLU A 393 31.43 -6.25 7.86
CA GLU A 393 32.77 -6.82 8.05
C GLU A 393 33.82 -6.01 7.26
N PRO A 394 35.06 -5.89 7.77
CA PRO A 394 36.04 -4.96 7.25
C PRO A 394 36.66 -5.46 5.94
N ILE A 395 36.47 -4.71 4.86
CA ILE A 395 37.26 -4.84 3.63
C ILE A 395 38.37 -3.79 3.67
N VAL A 396 39.60 -4.27 3.47
CA VAL A 396 40.89 -3.56 3.52
C VAL A 396 40.90 -2.32 2.60
N PRO A 397 41.49 -1.18 3.02
CA PRO A 397 41.33 0.09 2.31
C PRO A 397 42.21 0.15 1.05
N THR A 398 41.58 0.28 -0.11
CA THR A 398 42.23 0.86 -1.30
C THR A 398 41.67 2.26 -1.50
N ALA A 399 42.54 3.25 -1.34
CA ALA A 399 42.22 4.66 -1.51
C ALA A 399 41.76 4.93 -2.95
N ILE A 400 40.50 5.30 -3.13
CA ILE A 400 39.98 5.88 -4.37
C ILE A 400 39.12 7.09 -4.01
N THR A 401 39.45 8.19 -4.66
CA THR A 401 38.92 9.56 -4.55
C THR A 401 37.39 9.61 -4.67
N ILE A 402 36.78 10.48 -3.86
CA ILE A 402 35.33 10.71 -3.79
C ILE A 402 34.87 11.42 -5.07
N GLU A 403 34.13 10.70 -5.92
CA GLU A 403 33.16 11.29 -6.84
C GLU A 403 31.74 10.92 -6.37
N GLU A 404 30.89 11.94 -6.20
CA GLU A 404 29.47 11.83 -5.88
C GLU A 404 28.72 10.97 -6.93
N LYS A 405 28.59 9.66 -6.66
CA LYS A 405 27.77 8.76 -7.48
C LYS A 405 26.31 8.79 -7.06
N LYS A 406 25.57 9.67 -7.75
CA LYS A 406 24.29 9.45 -8.45
C LYS A 406 23.33 8.43 -7.81
N LEU A 407 22.19 8.96 -7.36
CA LEU A 407 20.88 8.30 -7.19
C LEU A 407 20.73 7.05 -8.08
N SER A 408 20.32 5.95 -7.45
CA SER A 408 20.06 4.63 -8.03
C SER A 408 19.41 4.68 -9.42
N LYS A 409 20.02 3.98 -10.39
CA LYS A 409 19.48 3.72 -11.74
C LYS A 409 18.03 3.18 -11.72
N HIS A 410 17.58 2.61 -10.60
CA HIS A 410 16.23 2.08 -10.44
C HIS A 410 15.16 3.19 -10.39
N ALA A 411 15.48 4.35 -9.79
CA ALA A 411 14.60 5.53 -9.79
C ALA A 411 14.47 6.15 -11.20
N LYS A 412 15.57 6.18 -11.97
CA LYS A 412 15.57 6.70 -13.35
C LYS A 412 14.86 5.80 -14.36
N ARG A 413 14.77 4.50 -14.10
CA ARG A 413 14.11 3.54 -15.00
C ARG A 413 12.59 3.52 -14.87
N ARG A 414 12.03 3.91 -13.71
CA ARG A 414 10.58 4.07 -13.50
C ARG A 414 10.04 5.41 -14.02
N ALA A 415 10.85 6.48 -14.02
CA ALA A 415 10.45 7.81 -14.46
C ALA A 415 10.20 7.97 -15.99
N ASN A 416 10.59 7.01 -16.83
CA ASN A 416 10.56 7.18 -18.29
C ASN A 416 9.46 6.39 -19.03
N LYS A 417 8.38 5.97 -18.34
CA LYS A 417 7.23 5.35 -19.02
C LYS A 417 6.21 6.43 -19.38
N LYS A 418 6.40 7.07 -20.54
CA LYS A 418 5.42 8.00 -21.14
C LYS A 418 4.08 7.28 -21.30
N LYS A 419 3.07 7.64 -20.50
CA LYS A 419 1.71 7.13 -20.68
C LYS A 419 0.85 8.23 -21.31
N LYS A 420 0.51 8.06 -22.59
CA LYS A 420 -0.60 8.78 -23.20
C LYS A 420 -1.87 8.12 -22.68
N VAL A 421 -2.69 8.86 -21.92
CA VAL A 421 -3.99 8.34 -21.45
C VAL A 421 -5.00 8.55 -22.58
N ILE A 422 -5.38 7.47 -23.25
CA ILE A 422 -6.46 7.44 -24.25
C ILE A 422 -7.61 6.68 -23.60
N VAL A 423 -8.77 7.31 -23.45
CA VAL A 423 -9.97 6.68 -22.87
C VAL A 423 -10.93 6.34 -24.01
N GLU A 424 -11.08 5.05 -24.33
CA GLU A 424 -12.11 4.58 -25.25
C GLU A 424 -13.38 4.26 -24.47
N SER A 425 -14.48 4.92 -24.86
CA SER A 425 -15.83 4.66 -24.35
C SER A 425 -16.41 3.51 -25.15
N GLY A 426 -16.47 2.31 -24.57
CA GLY A 426 -17.12 1.16 -25.20
C GLY A 426 -18.63 1.35 -25.26
N GLY A 427 -19.16 1.62 -26.45
CA GLY A 427 -20.56 1.42 -26.78
C GLY A 427 -20.73 0.02 -27.36
N HIS A 428 -21.65 -0.77 -26.80
CA HIS A 428 -22.17 -1.96 -27.45
C HIS A 428 -22.93 -1.54 -28.71
N THR A 429 -22.49 -2.04 -29.85
CA THR A 429 -23.36 -2.31 -31.00
C THR A 429 -23.07 -3.73 -31.45
N HIS A 430 -24.10 -4.58 -31.33
CA HIS A 430 -24.20 -5.82 -32.09
C HIS A 430 -24.14 -5.45 -33.56
N GLU A 431 -23.13 -5.93 -34.28
CA GLU A 431 -23.23 -6.19 -35.71
C GLU A 431 -22.64 -7.58 -35.95
N ASP A 432 -23.46 -8.40 -36.58
CA ASP A 432 -23.20 -9.77 -36.97
C ASP A 432 -22.11 -9.78 -38.06
N ASP A 433 -20.97 -10.43 -37.80
CA ASP A 433 -20.04 -10.80 -38.87
C ASP A 433 -20.15 -12.31 -39.11
N GLU A 434 -20.88 -12.57 -40.19
CA GLU A 434 -21.12 -13.81 -40.88
C GLU A 434 -19.78 -14.43 -41.33
N TYR A 435 -19.52 -15.66 -40.89
CA TYR A 435 -18.43 -16.48 -41.43
C TYR A 435 -18.78 -16.85 -42.88
N GLN A 436 -18.04 -16.32 -43.86
CA GLN A 436 -17.96 -16.93 -45.19
C GLN A 436 -16.67 -17.74 -45.30
N GLU A 437 -16.86 -19.06 -45.41
CA GLU A 437 -15.92 -20.02 -45.96
C GLU A 437 -15.74 -19.75 -47.45
N GLU A 438 -14.50 -19.65 -47.93
CA GLU A 438 -14.16 -20.02 -49.31
C GLU A 438 -12.98 -20.99 -49.29
N ASP A 439 -13.33 -22.27 -49.45
CA ASP A 439 -12.47 -23.31 -50.03
C ASP A 439 -12.20 -23.00 -51.50
N GLY A 440 -10.96 -23.24 -51.95
CA GLY A 440 -10.61 -23.13 -53.37
C GLY A 440 -9.17 -23.55 -53.66
N GLY A 441 -8.94 -24.86 -53.74
CA GLY A 441 -7.61 -25.46 -53.87
C GLY A 441 -6.98 -25.51 -55.27
N ALA A 442 -5.83 -26.21 -55.25
CA ALA A 442 -5.16 -26.97 -56.32
C ALA A 442 -4.43 -26.22 -57.46
N GLY A 443 -3.09 -26.29 -57.40
CA GLY A 443 -2.31 -27.33 -58.10
C GLY A 443 -1.92 -27.12 -59.57
N ALA A 444 -0.60 -27.07 -59.84
CA ALA A 444 0.10 -27.55 -61.05
C ALA A 444 1.62 -27.46 -60.78
N SER A 445 2.35 -28.57 -60.57
CA SER A 445 3.21 -29.31 -61.53
C SER A 445 4.41 -28.47 -62.05
N GLU A 446 5.66 -28.93 -62.14
CA GLU A 446 6.16 -30.18 -62.74
C GLU A 446 7.71 -30.27 -62.60
N GLN A 447 8.24 -31.51 -62.45
CA GLN A 447 9.53 -32.12 -62.91
C GLN A 447 10.85 -31.30 -62.84
N VAL A 448 12.01 -31.84 -62.43
CA VAL A 448 12.69 -33.13 -62.70
C VAL A 448 13.49 -33.59 -61.48
#